data_AF-A0A4Q6EXI6-F1
#
_entry.id   AF-A0A4Q6EXI6-F1
#
_cell.length_a   1.000
_cell.length_b   1.000
_cell.length_c   1.000
_cell.angle_alpha   90.00
_cell.angle_beta   90.00
_cell.angle_gamma   90.00
#
_symmetry.space_group_name_H-M   'P 1'
#
loop_
_entity.id
_entity.type
_entity.pdbx_description
1 polymer ?
#
loop_
_entity_poly.entity_id
_entity_poly.type
_entity_poly.pdbx_seq_one_letter_code
_entity_poly.pdbx_strand_id
1 'polypeptide(L)'
;MEAGGPAAYQIGLYGKLGAPGGLRELKSDLLYFFSQAEGEEAAPFFAVFQPDFFNEASFLSAIRAELCYLGVDNLTAHSDHAGELRYFFSLDGHAFTAHGLHSQSSDGARRFRYPTMVFHAEQSLAEAIAA
;
A
#
# COMPACT_ATOMS: atom_id res chain seq x y z
N MET A 1 26.60 -4.87 22.10
CA MET A 1 25.30 -4.22 22.37
C MET A 1 24.87 -3.59 21.07
N GLU A 2 24.22 -4.38 20.21
CA GLU A 2 23.80 -3.93 18.89
C GLU A 2 22.60 -3.00 19.04
N ALA A 3 22.75 -1.76 18.56
CA ALA A 3 21.62 -0.86 18.42
C ALA A 3 20.70 -1.45 17.36
N GLY A 4 19.50 -1.90 17.76
CA GLY A 4 18.42 -2.19 16.82
C GLY A 4 18.17 -0.95 15.97
N GLY A 5 18.63 -0.99 14.72
CA GLY A 5 18.35 0.07 13.76
C GLY A 5 16.83 0.24 13.60
N PRO A 6 16.32 1.44 13.31
CA PRO A 6 14.91 1.62 13.04
C PRO A 6 14.52 0.66 11.91
N ALA A 7 13.41 -0.07 12.07
CA ALA A 7 12.82 -0.84 10.98
C ALA A 7 12.71 0.11 9.77
N ALA A 8 13.47 -0.18 8.71
CA ALA A 8 13.77 0.80 7.66
C ALA A 8 12.59 0.93 6.70
N TYR A 9 11.49 1.54 7.13
CA TYR A 9 10.36 1.82 6.25
C TYR A 9 10.71 2.87 5.20
N GLN A 10 10.17 2.70 4.00
CA GLN A 10 10.32 3.67 2.91
C GLN A 10 9.05 4.51 2.78
N ILE A 11 9.19 5.80 2.45
CA ILE A 11 8.04 6.70 2.28
C ILE A 11 8.16 7.43 0.94
N GLY A 12 7.11 7.35 0.13
CA GLY A 12 6.90 8.18 -1.05
C GLY A 12 5.79 9.21 -0.81
N LEU A 13 5.99 10.43 -1.31
CA LEU A 13 4.99 11.50 -1.26
C LEU A 13 4.43 11.71 -2.66
N TYR A 14 3.12 11.54 -2.80
CA TYR A 14 2.42 11.61 -4.07
C TYR A 14 1.39 12.72 -4.07
N GLY A 15 0.91 13.05 -5.27
CA GLY A 15 -0.14 14.04 -5.47
C GLY A 15 -1.50 13.58 -4.92
N LYS A 16 -2.56 13.86 -5.68
CA LYS A 16 -3.91 13.44 -5.30
C LYS A 16 -4.12 11.96 -5.60
N LEU A 17 -4.66 11.21 -4.64
CA LEU A 17 -5.07 9.82 -4.82
C LEU A 17 -6.13 9.73 -5.94
N GLY A 18 -5.96 8.80 -6.88
CA GLY A 18 -6.85 8.64 -8.04
C GLY A 18 -6.58 9.66 -9.17
N ALA A 19 -5.57 10.51 -9.05
CA ALA A 19 -5.16 11.42 -10.12
C ALA A 19 -3.97 10.85 -10.91
N PRO A 20 -3.92 11.02 -12.24
CA PRO A 20 -2.91 10.38 -13.07
C PRO A 20 -1.47 10.89 -12.86
N GLY A 21 -1.30 12.03 -12.18
CA GLY A 21 -0.01 12.71 -12.05
C GLY A 21 1.05 12.00 -11.20
N GLY A 22 0.65 11.13 -10.26
CA GLY A 22 1.58 10.43 -9.35
C GLY A 22 1.85 8.96 -9.69
N LEU A 23 1.09 8.37 -10.62
CA LEU A 23 1.08 6.92 -10.86
C LEU A 23 2.41 6.38 -11.39
N ARG A 24 3.06 7.11 -12.31
CA ARG A 24 4.33 6.66 -12.91
C ARG A 24 5.45 6.63 -11.88
N GLU A 25 5.46 7.62 -11.00
CA GLU A 25 6.41 7.72 -9.88
C GLU A 25 6.12 6.59 -8.88
N LEU A 26 4.85 6.41 -8.49
CA LEU A 26 4.45 5.33 -7.59
C LEU A 26 4.82 3.95 -8.13
N LYS A 27 4.57 3.67 -9.42
CA LYS A 27 4.97 2.40 -10.04
C LYS A 27 6.49 2.20 -9.98
N SER A 28 7.26 3.23 -10.31
CA SER A 28 8.72 3.15 -10.32
C SER A 28 9.28 2.91 -8.91
N ASP A 29 8.73 3.61 -7.92
CA ASP A 29 9.12 3.49 -6.52
C ASP A 29 8.75 2.11 -5.94
N LEU A 30 7.59 1.55 -6.29
CA LEU A 30 7.21 0.20 -5.87
C LEU A 30 8.12 -0.90 -6.44
N LEU A 31 8.51 -0.78 -7.71
CA LEU A 31 9.43 -1.73 -8.34
C LEU A 31 10.84 -1.60 -7.77
N TYR A 32 11.30 -0.37 -7.54
CA TYR A 32 12.55 -0.12 -6.86
C TYR A 32 12.52 -0.69 -5.44
N PHE A 33 11.46 -0.41 -4.68
CA PHE A 33 11.23 -0.95 -3.35
C PHE A 33 11.31 -2.48 -3.33
N PHE A 34 10.61 -3.16 -4.25
CA PHE A 34 10.67 -4.62 -4.36
C PHE A 34 12.09 -5.12 -4.65
N SER A 35 12.84 -4.43 -5.50
CA SER A 35 14.24 -4.80 -5.79
C SER A 35 15.17 -4.70 -4.57
N GLN A 36 14.80 -3.88 -3.58
CA GLN A 36 15.53 -3.70 -2.32
C GLN A 36 14.95 -4.52 -1.17
N ALA A 37 13.77 -5.13 -1.36
CA ALA A 37 13.10 -5.93 -0.35
C ALA A 37 13.79 -7.30 -0.26
N GLU A 38 14.58 -7.52 0.79
CA GLU A 38 15.22 -8.80 1.08
C GLU A 38 14.56 -9.48 2.28
N GLY A 39 14.10 -10.73 2.11
CA GLY A 39 13.59 -11.59 3.19
C GLY A 39 12.10 -11.43 3.54
N GLU A 40 11.62 -12.27 4.46
CA GLU A 40 10.21 -12.32 4.91
C GLU A 40 9.76 -11.08 5.72
N GLU A 41 10.69 -10.26 6.20
CA GLU A 41 10.40 -9.05 7.00
C GLU A 41 10.80 -7.76 6.27
N ALA A 42 10.60 -7.71 4.93
CA ALA A 42 10.82 -6.48 4.19
C ALA A 42 9.98 -5.34 4.78
N ALA A 43 10.65 -4.24 5.10
CA ALA A 43 9.99 -3.09 5.72
C ALA A 43 8.91 -2.52 4.79
N PRO A 44 7.77 -2.04 5.30
CA PRO A 44 6.69 -1.54 4.47
C PRO A 44 7.09 -0.27 3.70
N PHE A 45 6.49 -0.12 2.52
CA PHE A 45 6.52 1.12 1.75
C PHE A 45 5.23 1.91 1.99
N PHE A 46 5.36 3.15 2.48
CA PHE A 46 4.24 4.05 2.72
C PHE A 46 4.12 5.06 1.58
N ALA A 47 3.05 4.96 0.79
CA ALA A 47 2.66 5.98 -0.16
C ALA A 47 1.70 6.97 0.50
N VAL A 48 2.15 8.19 0.74
CA VAL A 48 1.34 9.25 1.37
C VAL A 48 0.85 10.19 0.29
N PHE A 49 -0.45 10.45 0.26
CA PHE A 49 -1.09 11.30 -0.73
C PHE A 49 -1.51 12.63 -0.12
N GLN A 50 -1.74 13.63 -0.98
CA GLN A 50 -2.31 14.89 -0.54
C GLN A 50 -3.66 14.68 0.16
N PRO A 51 -3.97 15.48 1.19
CA PRO A 51 -5.20 15.33 1.93
C PRO A 51 -6.39 15.68 1.02
N ASP A 52 -7.37 14.79 1.00
CA ASP A 52 -8.66 15.02 0.33
C ASP A 52 -9.79 14.62 1.29
N PHE A 53 -10.99 15.16 1.05
CA PHE A 53 -12.16 14.85 1.87
C PHE A 53 -12.78 13.52 1.43
N PHE A 54 -12.16 12.41 1.82
CA PHE A 54 -12.75 11.10 1.63
C PHE A 54 -13.62 10.70 2.82
N ASN A 55 -14.85 10.24 2.54
CA ASN A 55 -15.49 9.27 3.42
C ASN A 55 -14.88 7.88 3.15
N GLU A 56 -15.08 6.93 4.06
CA GLU A 56 -14.51 5.57 3.94
C GLU A 56 -14.79 4.92 2.56
N ALA A 57 -16.03 4.96 2.08
CA ALA A 57 -16.39 4.39 0.78
C ALA A 57 -15.64 5.05 -0.40
N SER A 58 -15.47 6.37 -0.35
CA SER A 58 -14.76 7.13 -1.39
C SER A 58 -13.25 6.86 -1.34
N PHE A 59 -12.69 6.68 -0.14
CA PHE A 59 -11.28 6.30 0.03
C PHE A 59 -11.01 4.91 -0.54
N LEU A 60 -11.85 3.92 -0.23
CA LEU A 60 -11.71 2.56 -0.76
C LEU A 60 -11.84 2.53 -2.28
N SER A 61 -12.79 3.29 -2.84
CA SER A 61 -12.95 3.42 -4.29
C SER A 61 -11.73 4.09 -4.94
N ALA A 62 -11.12 5.07 -4.29
CA ALA A 62 -9.93 5.76 -4.77
C ALA A 62 -8.69 4.85 -4.75
N ILE A 63 -8.50 4.04 -3.70
CA ILE A 63 -7.43 3.03 -3.64
C ILE A 63 -7.57 2.05 -4.79
N ARG A 64 -8.78 1.51 -5.00
CA ARG A 64 -9.01 0.54 -6.06
C ARG A 64 -8.74 1.15 -7.44
N ALA A 65 -9.17 2.40 -7.66
CA ALA A 65 -8.88 3.12 -8.89
C ALA A 65 -7.36 3.31 -9.10
N GLU A 66 -6.63 3.71 -8.06
CA GLU A 66 -5.17 3.86 -8.10
C GLU A 66 -4.48 2.56 -8.51
N LEU A 67 -4.84 1.43 -7.90
CA LEU A 67 -4.31 0.10 -8.24
C LEU A 67 -4.64 -0.29 -9.69
N CYS A 68 -5.87 -0.05 -10.14
CA CYS A 68 -6.24 -0.30 -11.54
C CYS A 68 -5.43 0.57 -12.51
N TYR A 69 -5.18 1.84 -12.17
CA TYR A 69 -4.39 2.72 -13.02
C TYR A 69 -2.89 2.39 -13.01
N LEU A 70 -2.36 1.81 -11.93
CA LEU A 70 -1.01 1.25 -11.89
C LEU A 70 -0.82 0.07 -12.87
N GLY A 71 -1.93 -0.50 -13.36
CA GLY A 71 -1.90 -1.65 -14.26
C GLY A 71 -1.52 -2.93 -13.52
N VAL A 72 -2.01 -3.10 -12.30
CA VAL A 72 -1.79 -4.32 -11.52
C VAL A 72 -2.60 -5.48 -12.09
N ASP A 73 -2.05 -6.69 -11.97
CA ASP A 73 -2.68 -7.95 -12.33
C ASP A 73 -3.21 -8.67 -11.08
N ASN A 74 -4.18 -9.56 -11.25
CA ASN A 74 -4.72 -10.44 -10.19
C ASN A 74 -5.26 -9.70 -8.94
N LEU A 75 -5.72 -8.45 -9.10
CA LEU A 75 -6.23 -7.63 -8.00
C LEU A 75 -7.42 -8.31 -7.29
N THR A 76 -7.20 -8.67 -6.03
CA THR A 76 -8.18 -9.26 -5.12
C THR A 76 -8.22 -8.45 -3.82
N ALA A 77 -9.35 -8.42 -3.13
CA ALA A 77 -9.48 -7.73 -1.85
C ALA A 77 -10.14 -8.62 -0.79
N HIS A 78 -9.57 -8.66 0.41
CA HIS A 78 -10.09 -9.39 1.56
C HIS A 78 -10.18 -8.48 2.77
N SER A 79 -11.28 -8.56 3.52
CA SER A 79 -11.40 -7.93 4.82
C SER A 79 -10.91 -8.88 5.90
N ASP A 80 -10.08 -8.39 6.82
CA ASP A 80 -9.68 -9.18 7.97
C ASP A 80 -10.78 -9.24 9.05
N HIS A 81 -10.50 -9.94 10.16
CA HIS A 81 -11.44 -10.05 11.29
C HIS A 81 -11.73 -8.72 12.00
N ALA A 82 -10.89 -7.70 11.81
CA ALA A 82 -11.10 -6.35 12.33
C ALA A 82 -11.90 -5.48 11.34
N GLY A 83 -12.20 -5.98 10.14
CA GLY A 83 -12.90 -5.26 9.08
C GLY A 83 -11.98 -4.42 8.20
N GLU A 84 -10.66 -4.49 8.38
CA GLU A 84 -9.71 -3.75 7.54
C GLU A 84 -9.56 -4.42 6.17
N LEU A 85 -9.72 -3.63 5.10
CA LEU A 85 -9.64 -4.13 3.74
C LEU A 85 -8.18 -4.17 3.26
N ARG A 86 -7.70 -5.36 2.91
CA ARG A 86 -6.40 -5.61 2.29
C ARG A 86 -6.58 -5.97 0.82
N TYR A 87 -5.67 -5.47 0.00
CA TYR A 87 -5.60 -5.72 -1.45
C TYR A 87 -4.38 -6.56 -1.75
N PHE A 88 -4.56 -7.57 -2.60
CA PHE A 88 -3.52 -8.47 -3.05
C PHE A 88 -3.44 -8.38 -4.56
N PHE A 89 -2.25 -8.19 -5.10
CA PHE A 89 -2.07 -8.02 -6.54
C PHE A 89 -0.62 -8.33 -6.96
N SER A 90 -0.42 -8.43 -8.27
CA SER A 90 0.91 -8.46 -8.87
C SER A 90 1.16 -7.23 -9.72
N LEU A 91 2.38 -6.70 -9.72
CA LEU A 91 2.81 -5.57 -10.55
C LEU A 91 4.12 -5.95 -11.25
N ASP A 92 4.12 -5.96 -12.59
CA ASP A 92 5.23 -6.42 -13.44
C ASP A 92 5.81 -7.79 -13.00
N GLY A 93 4.93 -8.70 -12.56
CA GLY A 93 5.30 -10.05 -12.12
C GLY A 93 5.71 -10.17 -10.64
N HIS A 94 5.71 -9.07 -9.89
CA HIS A 94 6.05 -9.04 -8.48
C HIS A 94 4.80 -9.00 -7.59
N ALA A 95 4.75 -9.81 -6.53
CA ALA A 95 3.60 -9.90 -5.65
C ALA A 95 3.63 -8.82 -4.55
N PHE A 96 2.48 -8.21 -4.29
CA PHE A 96 2.31 -7.19 -3.27
C PHE A 96 1.00 -7.36 -2.50
N THR A 97 1.07 -6.97 -1.24
CA THR A 97 -0.12 -6.69 -0.39
C THR A 97 -0.18 -5.19 -0.12
N ALA A 98 -1.35 -4.58 -0.25
CA ALA A 98 -1.57 -3.19 0.10
C ALA A 98 -2.78 -2.99 1.00
N HIS A 99 -2.72 -2.02 1.90
CA HIS A 99 -3.88 -1.60 2.68
C HIS A 99 -3.89 -0.09 2.86
N GLY A 100 -5.09 0.46 3.02
CA GLY A 100 -5.29 1.89 3.20
C GLY A 100 -5.32 2.28 4.67
N LEU A 101 -4.52 3.28 5.04
CA LEU A 101 -4.64 4.00 6.29
C LEU A 101 -5.37 5.33 6.04
N HIS A 102 -6.58 5.43 6.56
CA HIS A 102 -7.35 6.67 6.60
C HIS A 102 -7.90 6.90 8.01
N SER A 103 -8.03 8.17 8.39
CA SER A 103 -8.50 8.61 9.71
C SER A 103 -9.82 7.99 10.20
N GLN A 104 -10.60 7.35 9.32
CA GLN A 104 -11.85 6.68 9.63
C GLN A 104 -11.80 5.13 9.60
N SER A 105 -10.68 4.51 9.21
CA SER A 105 -10.61 3.05 8.97
C SER A 105 -10.26 2.19 10.20
N SER A 106 -9.49 2.71 11.17
CA SER A 106 -9.20 2.04 12.45
C SER A 106 -8.63 3.00 13.51
N ASP A 107 -8.61 2.59 14.79
CA ASP A 107 -8.10 3.43 15.90
C ASP A 107 -6.63 3.85 15.72
N GLY A 108 -5.82 3.03 15.04
CA GLY A 108 -4.43 3.35 14.66
C GLY A 108 -4.35 4.34 13.49
N ALA A 109 -5.27 4.23 12.53
CA ALA A 109 -5.31 5.08 11.34
C ALA A 109 -5.80 6.52 11.63
N ARG A 110 -6.50 6.75 12.76
CA ARG A 110 -6.89 8.08 13.28
C ARG A 110 -5.72 9.05 13.50
N ARG A 111 -4.49 8.54 13.57
CA ARG A 111 -3.27 9.36 13.72
C ARG A 111 -2.75 9.91 12.39
N PHE A 112 -3.21 9.38 11.26
CA PHE A 112 -2.77 9.79 9.94
C PHE A 112 -3.72 10.84 9.37
N ARG A 113 -3.26 12.10 9.38
CA ARG A 113 -3.97 13.25 8.81
C ARG A 113 -4.05 13.20 7.27
N TYR A 114 -3.25 12.33 6.65
CA TYR A 114 -3.11 12.19 5.20
C TYR A 114 -3.51 10.78 4.77
N PRO A 115 -4.27 10.63 3.66
CA PRO A 115 -4.54 9.34 3.06
C PRO A 115 -3.21 8.63 2.74
N THR A 116 -3.04 7.43 3.26
CA THR A 116 -1.80 6.67 3.10
C THR A 116 -2.13 5.27 2.61
N MET A 117 -1.40 4.77 1.63
CA MET A 117 -1.40 3.36 1.25
C MET A 117 -0.10 2.73 1.73
N VAL A 118 -0.20 1.58 2.38
CA VAL A 118 0.94 0.83 2.86
C VAL A 118 1.08 -0.41 1.98
N PHE A 119 2.27 -0.63 1.44
CA PHE A 119 2.60 -1.74 0.56
C PHE A 119 3.63 -2.64 1.24
N HIS A 120 3.43 -3.94 1.08
CA HIS A 120 4.33 -5.00 1.47
C HIS A 120 4.70 -5.81 0.24
N ALA A 121 5.99 -6.07 0.07
CA ALA A 121 6.47 -6.99 -0.95
C ALA A 121 6.26 -8.43 -0.45
N GLU A 122 5.71 -9.28 -1.29
CA GLU A 122 5.43 -10.68 -0.98
C GLU A 122 6.31 -11.59 -1.84
N GLN A 123 6.75 -12.72 -1.28
CA GLN A 123 7.45 -13.73 -2.09
C GLN A 123 6.53 -14.40 -3.11
N SER A 124 5.26 -14.57 -2.75
CA SER A 124 4.26 -15.26 -3.56
C SER A 124 2.87 -14.69 -3.31
N LEU A 125 2.16 -14.38 -4.40
CA LEU A 125 0.78 -13.91 -4.32
C LEU A 125 -0.16 -14.97 -3.74
N ALA A 126 0.08 -16.26 -4.05
CA ALA A 126 -0.78 -17.35 -3.57
C ALA A 126 -0.64 -17.55 -2.06
N GLU A 127 0.57 -17.40 -1.52
CA GLU A 127 0.84 -17.50 -0.09
C GLU A 127 0.27 -16.29 0.65
N ALA A 128 0.44 -15.09 0.09
CA ALA A 128 -0.12 -13.86 0.67
C ALA A 128 -1.65 -13.89 0.77
N ILE A 129 -2.36 -14.44 -0.23
CA ILE A 129 -3.82 -14.57 -0.21
C ILE A 129 -4.29 -15.62 0.82
N ALA A 130 -3.48 -16.65 1.09
CA ALA A 130 -3.83 -17.74 1.99
C ALA A 130 -3.51 -17.45 3.47
N ALA A 131 -2.73 -16.41 3.75
CA ALA A 131 -2.32 -15.96 5.08
C ALA A 131 -3.39 -15.11 5.78
#